data_AF-A0A352HPS5-F1
#
_entry.id   AF-A0A352HPS5-F1
#
_cell.length_a   1.000
_cell.length_b   1.000
_cell.length_c   1.000
_cell.angle_alpha   90.00
_cell.angle_beta   90.00
_cell.angle_gamma   90.00
#
_symmetry.space_group_name_H-M   'P 1'
#
loop_
_entity.id
_entity.type
_entity.pdbx_description
1 polymer ?
#
loop_
_entity_poly.entity_id
_entity_poly.type
_entity_poly.pdbx_seq_one_letter_code
_entity_poly.pdbx_strand_id
1 'polypeptide(L)'
;MKRLAISMTNSHLPNIGLGEFENSIALRLACRAAELQRDFGIRMTFIVNEKQVGAYGSDVDYITIKGLKKACLKCSVFTPFRNWLLPKFDMLHWTNQMFKYRVKFAPLQLMTIHDLNYLHNGISDIHKRKKTFV
;
A
#
# COMPACT_ATOMS: atom_id res chain seq x y z
N MET A 1 3.30 -12.67 -15.73
CA MET A 1 2.34 -12.43 -14.64
C MET A 1 2.71 -11.12 -13.96
N LYS A 2 1.77 -10.18 -13.86
CA LYS A 2 1.99 -8.84 -13.28
C LYS A 2 1.58 -8.85 -11.81
N ARG A 3 2.39 -8.27 -10.92
CA ARG A 3 2.15 -8.22 -9.46
C ARG A 3 1.83 -6.81 -9.04
N LEU A 4 0.62 -6.60 -8.52
CA LEU A 4 0.15 -5.32 -8.03
C LEU A 4 0.01 -5.36 -6.51
N ALA A 5 0.77 -4.52 -5.83
CA ALA A 5 0.66 -4.32 -4.39
C ALA A 5 -0.23 -3.12 -4.05
N ILE A 6 -1.04 -3.25 -3.00
CA ILE A 6 -1.84 -2.15 -2.47
C ILE A 6 -1.68 -2.10 -0.96
N SER A 7 -1.38 -0.92 -0.41
CA SER A 7 -1.34 -0.76 1.04
C SER A 7 -2.73 -0.68 1.63
N MET A 8 -2.93 -1.38 2.73
CA MET A 8 -4.15 -1.46 3.51
C MET A 8 -3.77 -1.50 5.00
N THR A 9 -2.79 -0.66 5.39
CA THR A 9 -2.15 -0.78 6.72
C THR A 9 -3.06 -0.32 7.85
N ASN A 10 -4.09 0.46 7.54
CA ASN A 10 -5.03 1.05 8.48
C ASN A 10 -6.43 0.40 8.42
N SER A 11 -6.66 -0.57 7.54
CA SER A 11 -7.98 -1.20 7.40
C SER A 11 -8.47 -1.94 8.66
N HIS A 12 -7.57 -2.25 9.60
CA HIS A 12 -7.91 -2.79 10.93
C HIS A 12 -8.55 -1.77 11.88
N LEU A 13 -8.60 -0.49 11.50
CA LEU A 13 -9.16 0.59 12.30
C LEU A 13 -10.50 1.02 11.66
N PRO A 14 -11.61 0.29 11.92
CA PRO A 14 -12.88 0.55 11.26
C PRO A 14 -13.53 1.87 11.68
N ASN A 15 -13.09 2.51 12.76
CA ASN A 15 -13.67 3.76 13.26
C ASN A 15 -12.90 5.01 12.81
N ILE A 16 -12.00 4.87 11.82
CA ILE A 16 -11.34 6.01 11.18
C ILE A 16 -11.68 6.01 9.70
N GLY A 17 -11.99 7.17 9.13
CA GLY A 17 -12.42 7.26 7.73
C GLY A 17 -11.44 6.66 6.72
N LEU A 18 -10.13 6.71 6.99
CA LEU A 18 -9.13 6.03 6.14
C LEU A 18 -9.22 4.50 6.24
N GLY A 19 -9.49 3.95 7.42
CA GLY A 19 -9.58 2.51 7.63
C GLY A 19 -10.84 1.92 6.99
N GLU A 20 -11.99 2.60 7.11
CA GLU A 20 -13.23 2.24 6.40
C GLU A 20 -13.04 2.25 4.89
N PHE A 21 -12.39 3.31 4.38
CA PHE A 21 -12.07 3.44 2.96
C PHE A 21 -11.18 2.31 2.47
N GLU A 22 -10.07 2.05 3.18
CA GLU A 22 -9.16 0.95 2.86
C GLU A 22 -9.91 -0.39 2.86
N ASN A 23 -10.71 -0.66 3.88
CA ASN A 23 -11.46 -1.91 3.99
C ASN A 23 -12.48 -2.08 2.85
N SER A 24 -13.19 -1.02 2.49
CA SER A 24 -14.16 -1.01 1.38
C SER A 24 -13.49 -1.31 0.03
N ILE A 25 -12.33 -0.69 -0.24
CA ILE A 25 -11.58 -0.97 -1.47
C ILE A 25 -11.02 -2.39 -1.47
N ALA A 26 -10.46 -2.85 -0.35
CA ALA A 26 -9.89 -4.19 -0.25
C ALA A 26 -10.94 -5.27 -0.57
N LEU A 27 -12.15 -5.15 -0.02
CA LEU A 27 -13.25 -6.08 -0.31
C LEU A 27 -13.61 -6.09 -1.80
N ARG A 28 -13.82 -4.91 -2.41
CA ARG A 28 -14.18 -4.80 -3.82
C ARG A 28 -13.11 -5.37 -4.75
N LEU A 29 -11.84 -5.15 -4.43
CA LEU A 29 -10.72 -5.67 -5.22
C LEU A 29 -10.54 -7.17 -5.03
N ALA A 30 -10.70 -7.69 -3.81
CA ALA A 30 -10.64 -9.11 -3.54
C ALA A 30 -11.72 -9.88 -4.31
N CYS A 31 -12.96 -9.37 -4.34
CA CYS A 31 -14.04 -9.98 -5.12
C CYS A 31 -13.73 -10.13 -6.62
N ARG A 32 -12.81 -9.30 -7.15
CA ARG A 32 -12.39 -9.35 -8.56
C ARG A 32 -11.00 -9.94 -8.76
N ALA A 33 -10.32 -10.36 -7.70
CA ALA A 33 -8.93 -10.78 -7.79
C ALA A 33 -8.76 -12.04 -8.66
N ALA A 34 -9.66 -13.01 -8.52
CA ALA A 34 -9.66 -14.22 -9.36
C ALA A 34 -9.89 -13.90 -10.85
N GLU A 35 -10.83 -13.01 -11.16
CA GLU A 35 -11.09 -12.50 -12.51
C GLU A 35 -9.85 -11.80 -13.09
N LEU A 36 -9.26 -10.88 -12.33
CA LEU A 36 -8.06 -10.14 -12.73
C LEU A 36 -6.86 -11.06 -13.00
N GLN A 37 -6.71 -12.11 -12.21
CA GLN A 37 -5.65 -13.09 -12.42
C GLN A 37 -5.89 -13.91 -13.68
N ARG A 38 -7.11 -14.43 -13.87
CA ARG A 38 -7.46 -15.29 -15.00
C ARG A 38 -7.39 -14.54 -16.33
N ASP A 39 -8.00 -13.35 -16.38
CA ASP A 39 -8.27 -12.67 -17.66
C ASP A 39 -7.12 -11.73 -18.06
N PHE A 40 -6.34 -11.24 -17.08
CA PHE A 40 -5.26 -10.27 -17.31
C PHE A 40 -3.89 -10.69 -16.75
N GLY A 41 -3.80 -11.84 -16.07
CA GLY A 41 -2.56 -12.30 -15.43
C GLY A 41 -2.08 -11.38 -14.32
N ILE A 42 -2.99 -10.67 -13.64
CA ILE A 42 -2.69 -9.73 -12.55
C ILE A 42 -2.88 -10.43 -11.20
N ARG A 43 -1.81 -10.54 -10.43
CA ARG A 43 -1.85 -11.03 -9.05
C ARG A 43 -1.88 -9.87 -8.07
N MET A 44 -2.96 -9.80 -7.31
CA MET A 44 -3.18 -8.77 -6.29
C MET A 44 -2.49 -9.16 -4.98
N THR A 45 -1.83 -8.20 -4.35
CA THR A 45 -1.22 -8.38 -3.04
C THR A 45 -1.57 -7.22 -2.11
N PHE A 46 -2.12 -7.52 -0.95
CA PHE A 46 -2.45 -6.54 0.07
C PHE A 46 -1.37 -6.46 1.14
N ILE A 47 -0.91 -5.23 1.40
CA ILE A 47 0.02 -4.95 2.49
C ILE A 47 -0.81 -4.55 3.70
N VAL A 48 -0.89 -5.45 4.67
CA VAL A 48 -1.83 -5.35 5.79
C VAL A 48 -1.12 -5.41 7.13
N ASN A 49 -1.86 -5.09 8.19
CA ASN A 49 -1.47 -5.48 9.53
C ASN A 49 -1.51 -7.02 9.65
N GLU A 50 -0.67 -7.61 10.50
CA GLU A 50 -0.64 -9.06 10.73
C GLU A 50 -2.00 -9.65 11.10
N LYS A 51 -2.80 -8.90 11.88
CA LYS A 51 -4.14 -9.34 12.29
C LYS A 51 -5.14 -9.45 11.13
N GLN A 52 -4.78 -8.97 9.93
CA GLN A 52 -5.65 -8.94 8.75
C GLN A 52 -5.15 -9.82 7.62
N VAL A 53 -4.10 -10.62 7.85
CA VAL A 53 -3.70 -11.66 6.89
C VAL A 53 -4.86 -12.64 6.74
N GLY A 54 -5.30 -12.86 5.51
CA GLY A 54 -6.45 -13.72 5.19
C GLY A 54 -7.82 -13.05 5.28
N ALA A 55 -7.92 -11.79 5.74
CA ALA A 55 -9.20 -11.11 5.95
C ALA A 55 -10.04 -10.89 4.68
N TYR A 56 -9.42 -11.00 3.50
CA TYR A 56 -10.03 -10.72 2.20
C TYR A 56 -10.06 -11.96 1.27
N GLY A 57 -9.95 -13.17 1.83
CA GLY A 57 -9.99 -14.42 1.06
C GLY A 57 -8.65 -14.85 0.45
N SER A 58 -8.64 -16.00 -0.22
CA SER A 58 -7.44 -16.65 -0.76
C SER A 58 -7.01 -16.19 -2.16
N ASP A 59 -7.84 -15.42 -2.84
CA ASP A 59 -7.58 -14.96 -4.21
C ASP A 59 -6.60 -13.78 -4.27
N VAL A 60 -6.22 -13.24 -3.11
CA VAL A 60 -5.21 -12.19 -2.95
C VAL A 60 -4.05 -12.70 -2.10
N ASP A 61 -2.86 -12.20 -2.37
CA ASP A 61 -1.70 -12.42 -1.50
C ASP A 61 -1.67 -11.41 -0.36
N TYR A 62 -0.99 -11.74 0.73
CA TYR A 62 -0.84 -10.88 1.90
C TYR A 62 0.61 -10.69 2.26
N ILE A 63 1.00 -9.45 2.53
CA ILE A 63 2.32 -9.12 3.06
C ILE A 63 2.19 -8.22 4.27
N THR A 64 3.00 -8.52 5.28
CA THR A 64 3.13 -7.71 6.47
C THR A 64 4.50 -7.03 6.48
N ILE A 65 4.51 -5.75 6.83
CA ILE A 65 5.74 -4.95 6.93
C ILE A 65 6.04 -4.71 8.40
N LYS A 66 6.94 -5.53 8.96
CA LYS A 66 7.43 -5.41 10.35
C LYS A 66 8.94 -5.51 10.45
N GLY A 67 9.47 -5.14 11.62
CA GLY A 67 10.88 -5.28 11.99
C GLY A 67 11.83 -4.74 10.91
N LEU A 68 12.72 -5.60 10.44
CA LEU A 68 13.73 -5.29 9.42
C LEU A 68 13.13 -4.81 8.10
N LYS A 69 11.97 -5.33 7.65
CA LYS A 69 11.30 -4.85 6.44
C LYS A 69 10.87 -3.39 6.59
N LYS A 70 10.36 -3.02 7.76
CA LYS A 70 9.97 -1.62 8.08
C LYS A 70 11.20 -0.72 8.16
N ALA A 71 12.28 -1.17 8.80
CA ALA A 71 13.54 -0.42 8.86
C ALA A 71 14.12 -0.18 7.46
N CYS A 72 14.09 -1.22 6.62
CA CYS A 72 14.57 -1.18 5.24
C CYS A 72 13.80 -0.16 4.37
N LEU A 73 12.48 -0.03 4.57
CA LEU A 73 11.65 0.95 3.86
C LEU A 73 11.88 2.40 4.32
N LYS A 74 12.21 2.61 5.60
CA LYS A 74 12.44 3.95 6.15
C LYS A 74 13.84 4.49 5.89
N CYS A 75 14.85 3.62 5.90
CA CYS A 75 16.24 4.04 5.85
C CYS A 75 16.84 3.84 4.44
N SER A 76 17.36 4.93 3.87
CA SER A 76 17.95 4.95 2.51
C SER A 76 19.23 4.10 2.42
N VAL A 77 19.94 3.91 3.53
CA VAL A 77 21.18 3.11 3.57
C VAL A 77 20.92 1.64 3.20
N PHE A 78 19.71 1.13 3.45
CA PHE A 78 19.34 -0.25 3.10
C PHE A 78 18.73 -0.40 1.70
N THR A 79 18.69 0.66 0.90
CA THR A 79 18.18 0.62 -0.49
C THR A 79 18.78 -0.52 -1.33
N PRO A 80 20.11 -0.79 -1.32
CA PRO A 80 20.66 -1.91 -2.09
C PRO A 80 20.16 -3.28 -1.62
N PHE A 81 19.79 -3.44 -0.33
CA PHE A 81 19.29 -4.69 0.25
C PHE A 81 17.76 -4.84 0.16
N ARG A 82 17.04 -3.79 -0.27
CA ARG A 82 15.57 -3.83 -0.40
C ARG A 82 15.10 -4.93 -1.33
N ASN A 83 15.81 -5.12 -2.45
CA ASN A 83 15.46 -6.12 -3.46
C ASN A 83 15.56 -7.56 -2.96
N TRP A 84 16.27 -7.79 -1.85
CA TRP A 84 16.42 -9.11 -1.23
C TRP A 84 15.39 -9.34 -0.11
N LEU A 85 15.12 -8.32 0.72
CA LEU A 85 14.22 -8.43 1.87
C LEU A 85 12.74 -8.18 1.53
N LEU A 86 12.48 -7.41 0.48
CA LEU A 86 11.13 -7.05 0.06
C LEU A 86 10.73 -7.83 -1.19
N PRO A 87 9.47 -8.30 -1.23
CA PRO A 87 8.92 -8.91 -2.42
C PRO A 87 8.88 -7.90 -3.57
N LYS A 88 9.16 -8.39 -4.78
CA LYS A 88 9.15 -7.59 -6.00
C LYS A 88 7.73 -7.45 -6.54
N PHE A 89 7.39 -6.22 -6.91
CA PHE A 89 6.12 -5.88 -7.54
C PHE A 89 6.38 -5.03 -8.78
N ASP A 90 5.49 -5.14 -9.75
CA ASP A 90 5.54 -4.31 -10.95
C ASP A 90 4.92 -2.93 -10.68
N MET A 91 3.88 -2.90 -9.85
CA MET A 91 3.17 -1.68 -9.51
C MET A 91 2.73 -1.70 -8.03
N LEU A 92 2.74 -0.51 -7.41
CA LEU A 92 2.36 -0.32 -6.01
C LEU A 92 1.39 0.85 -5.88
N HIS A 93 0.33 0.67 -5.10
CA HIS A 93 -0.53 1.75 -4.63
C HIS A 93 -0.41 1.93 -3.13
N TRP A 94 -0.13 3.17 -2.70
CA TRP A 94 -0.21 3.55 -1.29
C TRP A 94 -1.53 4.26 -1.02
N THR A 95 -2.45 3.67 -0.27
CA THR A 95 -3.68 4.34 0.19
C THR A 95 -3.39 5.53 1.09
N ASN A 96 -2.37 5.41 1.93
CA ASN A 96 -1.92 6.51 2.78
C ASN A 96 -0.98 7.44 2.00
N GLN A 97 -1.46 8.67 1.77
CA GLN A 97 -0.77 9.72 1.03
C GLN A 97 0.63 10.05 1.58
N MET A 98 0.88 9.87 2.87
CA MET A 98 2.19 10.17 3.48
C MET A 98 3.26 9.13 3.11
N PHE A 99 2.88 7.84 3.03
CA PHE A 99 3.79 6.78 2.59
C PHE A 99 4.04 6.86 1.09
N LYS A 100 3.02 7.30 0.34
CA LYS A 100 3.02 7.42 -1.12
C LYS A 100 4.22 8.18 -1.67
N TYR A 101 4.64 9.27 -1.05
CA TYR A 101 5.74 10.09 -1.57
C TYR A 101 7.11 9.77 -0.98
N ARG A 102 7.17 8.92 0.06
CA ARG A 102 8.42 8.62 0.80
C ARG A 102 8.96 7.24 0.51
N VAL A 103 8.12 6.30 0.11
CA VAL A 103 8.49 4.88 0.05
C VAL A 103 8.22 4.32 -1.34
N LYS A 104 9.30 4.16 -2.12
CA LYS A 104 9.27 3.48 -3.43
C LYS A 104 9.95 2.11 -3.30
N PHE A 105 9.20 1.04 -3.52
CA PHE A 105 9.73 -0.33 -3.60
C PHE A 105 9.19 -1.13 -4.80
N ALA A 106 8.43 -0.47 -5.68
CA ALA A 106 8.05 -0.97 -7.00
C ALA A 106 8.48 0.06 -8.06
N PRO A 107 8.75 -0.35 -9.31
CA PRO A 107 9.16 0.57 -10.36
C PRO A 107 8.04 1.53 -10.78
N LEU A 108 6.78 1.07 -10.74
CA LEU A 108 5.61 1.89 -11.02
C LEU A 108 4.78 2.14 -9.76
N GLN A 109 4.20 3.33 -9.68
CA GLN A 109 3.33 3.72 -8.59
C GLN A 109 1.96 4.14 -9.13
N LEU A 110 0.92 3.44 -8.71
CA LEU A 110 -0.44 3.75 -9.10
C LEU A 110 -0.92 4.97 -8.32
N MET A 111 -1.32 6.01 -9.05
CA MET A 111 -1.92 7.22 -8.50
C MET A 111 -3.40 7.29 -8.89
N THR A 112 -4.21 7.77 -7.96
CA THR A 112 -5.64 8.01 -8.14
C THR A 112 -5.91 9.51 -8.22
N ILE A 113 -7.11 9.87 -8.65
CA ILE A 113 -7.57 11.27 -8.66
C ILE A 113 -7.48 11.89 -7.25
N HIS A 114 -7.74 11.13 -6.19
CA HIS A 114 -7.57 11.62 -4.81
C HIS A 114 -6.14 12.06 -4.49
N ASP A 115 -5.14 11.41 -5.09
CA ASP A 115 -3.72 11.76 -4.90
C ASP A 115 -3.32 12.99 -5.69
N LEU A 116 -3.86 13.11 -6.91
CA LEU A 116 -3.65 14.28 -7.75
C LEU A 116 -4.30 15.50 -7.10
N ASN A 117 -5.51 15.36 -6.56
CA ASN A 117 -6.19 16.43 -5.83
C ASN A 117 -5.41 16.84 -4.58
N TYR A 118 -4.79 15.89 -3.87
CA TYR A 118 -3.92 16.21 -2.73
C TYR A 118 -2.69 17.03 -3.13
N LEU A 119 -2.08 16.73 -4.29
CA LEU A 119 -0.95 17.50 -4.82
C LEU A 119 -1.37 18.88 -5.36
N HIS A 120 -2.47 18.91 -6.12
CA HIS A 120 -2.99 20.10 -6.77
C HIS A 120 -3.48 21.14 -5.75
N ASN A 121 -4.14 20.69 -4.67
CA ASN A 121 -4.66 21.57 -3.64
C ASN A 121 -3.59 22.16 -2.72
N GLY A 122 -2.30 21.93 -3.03
CA GLY A 122 -1.17 22.67 -2.47
C GLY A 122 -1.29 22.89 -0.98
N ILE A 123 -1.50 21.82 -0.19
CA ILE A 123 -1.67 21.96 1.25
C ILE A 123 -0.39 22.61 1.78
N SER A 124 -0.54 23.88 2.16
CA SER A 124 0.49 24.75 2.67
C SER A 124 1.27 24.06 3.79
N ASP A 125 2.55 24.41 3.93
CA ASP A 125 3.56 23.77 4.79
C ASP A 125 3.17 23.58 6.27
N ILE A 126 2.04 24.16 6.69
CA ILE A 126 1.45 24.06 8.04
C ILE A 126 1.03 22.61 8.37
N HIS A 127 0.46 21.86 7.43
CA HIS A 127 0.10 20.44 7.68
C HIS A 127 1.31 19.51 7.61
N LYS A 128 2.39 19.90 6.91
CA LYS A 128 3.65 19.13 6.85
C LYS A 128 4.43 19.14 8.17
N ARG A 129 4.30 20.18 9.00
CA ARG A 129 5.02 20.30 10.30
C ARG A 129 4.30 19.66 11.48
N LYS A 130 2.96 19.67 11.52
CA LYS A 130 2.19 19.23 12.70
C LYS A 130 2.11 17.71 12.91
N LYS A 131 2.56 16.89 11.96
CA LYS A 131 2.42 15.43 12.00
C LYS A 131 3.72 14.65 11.72
N THR A 132 4.88 15.31 11.78
CA THR A 132 6.21 14.68 11.59
C THR A 132 6.84 14.22 12.91
N PHE A 133 6.22 14.51 14.05
CA PHE A 133 6.61 14.00 15.36
C PHE A 133 5.61 12.92 15.81
N VAL A 134 5.67 11.75 15.18
CA VAL A 134 5.35 10.44 15.77
C VAL A 134 6.20 9.37 15.09
#